data_AF-A0A6J2KI58-F1
#
_entry.id   AF-A0A6J2KI58-F1
#
_cell.length_a   1.000
_cell.length_b   1.000
_cell.length_c   1.000
_cell.angle_alpha   90.00
_cell.angle_beta   90.00
_cell.angle_gamma   90.00
#
_symmetry.space_group_name_H-M   'P 1'
#
loop_
_entity.id
_entity.type
_entity.pdbx_description
1 polymer ?
#
loop_
_entity_poly.entity_id
_entity_poly.type
_entity_poly.pdbx_seq_one_letter_code
_entity_poly.pdbx_strand_id
1 'polypeptide(L)'
;MSKQMTKHVVPIILKSFSLGLVIAAGGLWACSGVDSRPIYKDQQVLIGGTIWSQIVIPLGLIISKVVEDNLDNFVHGYFLISGAILLGGTGAVLIVGEYKIIQRRQRRALQQEPPVPPKLIIKEKDKVNIVISIIVLIAALFTFSEFLIVIFMD
;
A
#
# COMPACT_ATOMS: atom_id res chain seq x y z
N MET A 1 -3.53 30.09 18.56
CA MET A 1 -4.64 29.15 18.25
C MET A 1 -4.43 28.39 16.94
N SER A 2 -4.06 29.04 15.83
CA SER A 2 -3.79 28.36 14.53
C SER A 2 -2.69 27.29 14.58
N LYS A 3 -1.51 27.55 15.15
CA LYS A 3 -0.38 26.58 15.16
C LYS A 3 -0.69 25.28 15.91
N GLN A 4 -1.46 25.34 16.99
CA GLN A 4 -1.75 24.19 17.84
C GLN A 4 -2.83 23.28 17.21
N MET A 5 -3.78 23.87 16.49
CA MET A 5 -4.78 23.12 15.73
C MET A 5 -4.13 22.36 14.57
N THR A 6 -3.18 22.96 13.86
CA THR A 6 -2.41 22.29 12.78
C THR A 6 -1.62 21.08 13.29
N LYS A 7 -1.02 21.18 14.49
CA LYS A 7 -0.17 20.12 15.07
C LYS A 7 -0.92 18.81 15.36
N HIS A 8 -2.20 18.88 15.73
CA HIS A 8 -2.96 17.67 16.08
C HIS A 8 -3.95 17.22 15.00
N VAL A 9 -4.57 18.16 14.28
CA VAL A 9 -5.62 17.83 13.30
C VAL A 9 -5.03 17.29 12.00
N VAL A 10 -3.91 17.86 11.52
CA VAL A 10 -3.31 17.45 10.23
C VAL A 10 -2.81 15.99 10.26
N PRO A 11 -2.08 15.52 11.30
CA PRO A 11 -1.65 14.12 11.38
C PRO A 11 -2.84 13.15 11.39
N ILE A 12 -3.91 13.48 12.13
CA ILE A 12 -5.10 12.63 12.22
C ILE A 12 -5.79 12.52 10.86
N ILE A 13 -5.90 13.63 10.13
CA ILE A 13 -6.48 13.65 8.79
C ILE A 13 -5.63 12.80 7.82
N LEU A 14 -4.31 13.00 7.80
CA LEU A 14 -3.40 12.24 6.94
C LEU A 14 -3.47 10.74 7.24
N LYS A 15 -3.49 10.37 8.52
CA LYS A 15 -3.63 8.99 8.96
C LYS A 15 -4.95 8.36 8.50
N SER A 16 -6.04 9.11 8.61
CA SER A 16 -7.38 8.67 8.18
C SER A 16 -7.43 8.44 6.66
N PHE A 17 -6.82 9.33 5.87
CA PHE A 17 -6.70 9.16 4.42
C PHE A 17 -5.85 7.95 4.05
N SER A 18 -4.68 7.80 4.67
CA SER A 18 -3.80 6.63 4.44
C SER A 18 -4.53 5.33 4.76
N LEU A 19 -5.19 5.24 5.92
CA LEU A 19 -5.97 4.08 6.33
C LEU A 19 -7.13 3.79 5.35
N GLY A 20 -7.87 4.82 4.92
CA GLY A 20 -8.94 4.68 3.93
C GLY A 20 -8.45 4.12 2.59
N LEU A 21 -7.29 4.57 2.12
CA LEU A 21 -6.65 4.05 0.91
C LEU A 21 -6.23 2.58 1.07
N VAL A 22 -5.63 2.22 2.21
CA VAL A 22 -5.22 0.83 2.48
C VAL A 22 -6.43 -0.09 2.56
N ILE A 23 -7.54 0.34 3.18
CA ILE A 23 -8.80 -0.41 3.21
C ILE A 23 -9.35 -0.58 1.79
N ALA A 24 -9.34 0.47 0.97
CA ALA A 24 -9.78 0.39 -0.42
C ALA A 24 -8.91 -0.60 -1.23
N ALA A 25 -7.59 -0.59 -1.04
CA ALA A 25 -6.68 -1.56 -1.64
C ALA A 25 -6.99 -2.99 -1.18
N GLY A 26 -7.31 -3.18 0.10
CA GLY A 26 -7.75 -4.47 0.66
C GLY A 26 -9.05 -4.98 0.03
N GLY A 27 -10.04 -4.09 -0.10
CA GLY A 27 -11.30 -4.40 -0.77
C GLY A 27 -11.09 -4.78 -2.24
N LEU A 28 -10.27 -4.02 -2.98
CA LEU A 28 -9.93 -4.35 -4.36
C LEU A 28 -9.19 -5.69 -4.45
N TRP A 29 -8.23 -5.94 -3.55
CA TRP A 29 -7.48 -7.18 -3.52
C TRP A 29 -8.40 -8.38 -3.26
N ALA A 30 -9.25 -8.33 -2.23
CA ALA A 30 -10.18 -9.40 -1.89
C ALA A 30 -11.26 -9.62 -2.98
N CYS A 31 -11.86 -8.56 -3.52
CA CYS A 31 -12.92 -8.67 -4.52
C CYS A 31 -12.39 -9.04 -5.91
N SER A 32 -11.11 -8.79 -6.18
CA SER A 32 -10.54 -9.11 -7.48
C SER A 32 -10.35 -10.61 -7.68
N GLY A 33 -10.25 -11.45 -6.65
CA GLY A 33 -9.91 -12.87 -6.82
C GLY A 33 -8.49 -13.05 -7.37
N VAL A 34 -7.59 -12.09 -7.09
CA VAL A 34 -6.15 -12.15 -7.46
C VAL A 34 -5.43 -13.17 -6.60
N ASP A 35 -5.84 -13.33 -5.35
CA ASP A 35 -5.45 -14.28 -4.30
C ASP A 35 -5.64 -15.77 -4.67
N SER A 36 -6.52 -16.09 -5.62
CA SER A 36 -6.76 -17.48 -6.03
C SER A 36 -5.72 -18.04 -7.02
N ARG A 37 -4.69 -17.27 -7.40
CA ARG A 37 -3.69 -17.66 -8.41
C ARG A 37 -2.44 -18.30 -7.76
N PRO A 38 -2.12 -19.58 -8.00
CA PRO A 38 -0.96 -20.24 -7.39
C PRO A 38 0.40 -19.72 -7.90
N ILE A 39 0.45 -19.11 -9.09
CA ILE A 39 1.68 -18.62 -9.74
C ILE A 39 2.24 -17.35 -9.05
N TYR A 40 1.42 -16.62 -8.29
CA TYR A 40 1.78 -15.34 -7.67
C TYR A 40 1.68 -15.35 -6.15
N LYS A 41 1.86 -16.52 -5.52
CA LYS A 41 1.66 -16.72 -4.08
C LYS A 41 2.49 -15.75 -3.22
N ASP A 42 3.77 -15.58 -3.54
CA ASP A 42 4.65 -14.68 -2.77
C ASP A 42 4.22 -13.21 -2.88
N GLN A 43 3.77 -12.79 -4.07
CA GLN A 43 3.26 -11.45 -4.32
C GLN A 43 1.94 -11.21 -3.56
N GLN A 44 1.06 -12.21 -3.48
CA GLN A 44 -0.17 -12.12 -2.69
C GLN A 44 0.11 -12.06 -1.20
N VAL A 45 1.08 -12.83 -0.71
CA VAL A 45 1.50 -12.76 0.70
C VAL A 45 2.07 -11.38 1.02
N LEU A 46 2.87 -10.80 0.12
CA LEU A 46 3.39 -9.44 0.28
C LEU A 46 2.26 -8.39 0.30
N ILE A 47 1.33 -8.45 -0.66
CA ILE A 47 0.18 -7.53 -0.73
C ILE A 47 -0.67 -7.67 0.53
N GLY A 48 -1.06 -8.89 0.88
CA GLY A 48 -1.91 -9.19 2.03
C GLY A 48 -1.24 -8.76 3.34
N GLY A 49 0.02 -9.12 3.55
CA GLY A 49 0.77 -8.74 4.74
C GLY A 49 0.92 -7.22 4.88
N THR A 50 1.14 -6.52 3.76
CA THR A 50 1.20 -5.06 3.74
C THR A 50 -0.14 -4.43 4.08
N ILE A 51 -1.22 -4.85 3.42
CA ILE A 51 -2.56 -4.29 3.67
C ILE A 51 -2.99 -4.55 5.11
N TRP A 52 -2.88 -5.79 5.60
CA TRP A 52 -3.32 -6.13 6.95
C TRP A 52 -2.50 -5.43 8.03
N SER A 53 -1.17 -5.38 7.90
CA SER A 53 -0.33 -4.66 8.87
C SER A 53 -0.65 -3.16 8.91
N GLN A 54 -0.90 -2.54 7.76
CA GLN A 54 -1.23 -1.12 7.65
C GLN A 54 -2.71 -0.81 7.98
N ILE A 55 -3.53 -1.82 8.30
CA ILE A 55 -4.84 -1.62 8.93
C ILE A 55 -4.70 -1.79 10.46
N VAL A 56 -4.09 -2.89 10.89
CA VAL A 56 -4.02 -3.28 12.31
C VAL A 56 -3.15 -2.31 13.11
N ILE A 57 -1.95 -1.95 12.61
CA ILE A 57 -1.01 -1.09 13.34
C ILE A 57 -1.59 0.32 13.51
N PRO A 58 -2.09 1.01 12.47
CA PRO A 58 -2.69 2.34 12.65
C PRO A 58 -3.91 2.34 13.56
N LEU A 59 -4.77 1.31 13.49
CA LEU A 59 -5.90 1.17 14.43
C LEU A 59 -5.42 1.02 15.87
N GLY A 60 -4.42 0.17 16.13
CA GLY A 60 -3.83 0.03 17.46
C GLY A 60 -3.25 1.35 17.99
N LEU A 61 -2.57 2.13 17.13
CA LEU A 61 -2.04 3.45 17.49
C LEU A 61 -3.15 4.48 17.77
N ILE A 62 -4.27 4.43 17.05
CA ILE A 62 -5.42 5.31 17.30
C ILE A 62 -6.07 4.95 18.63
N ILE A 63 -6.33 3.67 18.89
CA ILE A 63 -6.92 3.19 20.14
C ILE A 63 -6.05 3.60 21.33
N SER A 64 -4.74 3.39 21.23
CA SER A 64 -3.81 3.73 22.33
C SER A 64 -3.83 5.23 22.64
N LYS A 65 -3.89 6.09 21.60
CA LYS A 65 -4.04 7.55 21.80
C LYS A 65 -5.37 7.94 22.46
N VAL A 66 -6.45 7.20 22.22
CA VAL A 66 -7.78 7.47 22.81
C VAL A 66 -7.86 7.01 24.26
N VAL A 67 -7.14 5.94 24.62
CA VAL A 67 -7.16 5.34 25.96
C VAL A 67 -6.17 6.02 26.92
N GLU A 68 -5.60 7.17 26.55
CA GLU A 68 -4.61 7.95 27.33
C GLU A 68 -3.31 7.19 27.67
N ASP A 69 -3.05 6.06 27.03
CA ASP A 69 -1.71 5.47 27.00
C ASP A 69 -0.83 6.36 26.12
N ASN A 70 -0.06 7.25 26.76
CA ASN A 70 0.90 8.14 26.10
C ASN A 70 2.01 7.31 25.45
N LEU A 71 1.72 6.82 24.25
CA LEU A 71 2.65 6.11 23.40
C LEU A 71 3.76 7.09 23.01
N ASP A 72 5.00 6.75 23.38
CA ASP A 72 6.18 7.57 23.09
C ASP A 72 6.23 7.92 21.60
N ASN A 73 6.47 9.20 21.30
CA ASN A 73 6.64 9.72 19.95
C ASN A 73 7.69 8.92 19.16
N PHE A 74 8.71 8.39 19.85
CA PHE A 74 9.69 7.50 19.23
C PHE A 74 9.04 6.23 18.66
N VAL A 75 8.17 5.58 19.42
CA VAL A 75 7.47 4.35 19.01
C VAL A 75 6.47 4.68 17.90
N HIS A 76 5.75 5.80 18.01
CA HIS A 76 4.85 6.26 16.96
C HIS A 76 5.60 6.49 15.63
N GLY A 77 6.72 7.21 15.69
CA GLY A 77 7.58 7.48 14.54
C GLY A 77 8.13 6.20 13.91
N TYR A 78 8.55 5.24 14.72
CA TYR A 78 9.00 3.93 14.27
C TYR A 78 7.94 3.18 13.43
N PHE A 79 6.69 3.18 13.89
CA PHE A 79 5.59 2.55 13.15
C PHE A 79 5.25 3.30 11.86
N LEU A 80 5.33 4.64 11.85
CA LEU A 80 5.10 5.41 10.64
C LEU A 80 6.19 5.20 9.59
N ILE A 81 7.48 5.22 9.96
CA ILE A 81 8.56 5.02 9.00
C ILE A 81 8.58 3.59 8.46
N SER A 82 8.37 2.59 9.31
CA SER A 82 8.27 1.19 8.88
C SER A 82 7.06 0.98 7.97
N GLY A 83 5.92 1.60 8.29
CA GLY A 83 4.73 1.59 7.43
C GLY A 83 4.97 2.23 6.07
N ALA A 84 5.63 3.40 6.04
CA ALA A 84 6.00 4.08 4.80
C ALA A 84 6.94 3.24 3.93
N ILE A 85 7.95 2.59 4.53
CA ILE A 85 8.88 1.69 3.83
C ILE A 85 8.14 0.46 3.30
N LEU A 86 7.24 -0.13 4.09
CA LEU A 86 6.51 -1.33 3.70
C LEU A 86 5.53 -1.05 2.56
N LEU A 87 4.76 0.05 2.65
CA LEU A 87 3.87 0.51 1.59
C LEU A 87 4.69 0.86 0.34
N GLY A 88 5.72 1.70 0.48
CA GLY A 88 6.57 2.13 -0.63
C GLY A 88 7.25 0.96 -1.34
N GLY A 89 7.85 0.06 -0.57
CA GLY A 89 8.53 -1.14 -1.08
C GLY A 89 7.56 -2.09 -1.77
N THR A 90 6.38 -2.34 -1.20
CA THR A 90 5.37 -3.19 -1.82
C THR A 90 4.89 -2.60 -3.14
N GLY A 91 4.56 -1.31 -3.17
CA GLY A 91 4.20 -0.62 -4.41
C GLY A 91 5.29 -0.71 -5.48
N ALA A 92 6.55 -0.45 -5.11
CA ALA A 92 7.66 -0.56 -6.05
C ALA A 92 7.83 -1.99 -6.62
N VAL A 93 7.74 -3.01 -5.75
CA VAL A 93 7.82 -4.42 -6.16
C VAL A 93 6.70 -4.79 -7.14
N LEU A 94 5.48 -4.32 -6.90
CA LEU A 94 4.34 -4.56 -7.79
C LEU A 94 4.55 -3.93 -9.18
N ILE A 95 4.99 -2.66 -9.24
CA ILE A 95 5.28 -1.99 -10.52
C ILE A 95 6.38 -2.73 -11.29
N VAL A 96 7.48 -3.08 -10.62
CA VAL A 96 8.60 -3.78 -11.24
C VAL A 96 8.18 -5.17 -11.71
N GLY A 97 7.35 -5.87 -10.93
CA GLY A 97 6.78 -7.17 -11.29
C GLY A 97 5.96 -7.09 -12.57
N GLU A 98 5.01 -6.16 -12.64
CA GLU A 98 4.16 -5.93 -13.81
C GLU A 98 4.98 -5.51 -15.04
N TYR A 99 5.94 -4.60 -14.87
CA TYR A 99 6.83 -4.19 -15.96
C TYR A 99 7.64 -5.36 -16.53
N LYS A 100 8.20 -6.22 -15.68
CA LYS A 100 8.91 -7.44 -16.11
C LYS A 100 8.00 -8.41 -16.85
N ILE A 101 6.74 -8.55 -16.43
CA ILE A 101 5.76 -9.41 -17.10
C ILE A 101 5.46 -8.87 -18.50
N ILE A 102 5.21 -7.56 -18.64
CA ILE A 102 4.96 -6.90 -19.94
C ILE A 102 6.17 -7.06 -20.86
N GLN A 103 7.38 -6.82 -20.37
CA GLN A 103 8.60 -6.93 -21.17
C GLN A 103 8.83 -8.38 -21.66
N ARG A 104 8.57 -9.38 -20.81
CA ARG A 104 8.64 -10.80 -21.20
C ARG A 104 7.61 -11.14 -22.29
N ARG A 105 6.39 -10.59 -22.20
CA ARG A 105 5.35 -10.78 -23.23
C ARG A 105 5.76 -10.14 -24.55
N GLN A 106 6.29 -8.92 -24.54
CA GLN A 106 6.77 -8.25 -25.75
C GLN A 106 7.91 -9.03 -26.42
N ARG A 107 8.88 -9.53 -25.65
CA ARG A 107 9.97 -10.36 -26.20
C ARG A 107 9.47 -11.65 -26.85
N ARG A 108 8.47 -12.31 -26.24
CA ARG A 108 7.85 -13.52 -26.82
C ARG A 108 7.03 -13.19 -28.09
N ALA A 109 6.34 -12.06 -28.11
CA ALA A 109 5.60 -11.60 -29.29
C ALA A 109 6.52 -11.23 -30.46
N LEU A 110 7.72 -10.71 -30.18
CA LEU A 110 8.75 -10.45 -31.21
C LEU A 110 9.42 -11.73 -31.73
N GLN A 111 9.31 -12.86 -31.00
CA GLN A 111 9.94 -14.14 -31.35
C GLN A 111 8.96 -15.17 -31.97
N GLN A 112 7.66 -14.87 -32.12
CA GLN A 112 6.66 -15.80 -32.66
C GLN A 112 5.68 -15.13 -33.65
N GLU A 113 5.50 -15.69 -34.86
CA GLU A 113 4.36 -15.45 -35.77
C GLU A 113 3.03 -16.00 -35.15
N PRO A 114 1.83 -15.44 -35.47
CA PRO A 114 0.59 -15.70 -34.72
C PRO A 114 -0.21 -16.91 -35.27
N PRO A 115 -1.32 -17.39 -34.61
CA PRO A 115 -1.90 -16.98 -33.33
C PRO A 115 -2.27 -18.15 -32.37
N VAL A 116 -2.21 -17.90 -31.06
CA VAL A 116 -3.21 -18.47 -30.13
C VAL A 116 -3.65 -17.34 -29.23
N PRO A 117 -4.95 -16.99 -29.16
CA PRO A 117 -5.41 -15.87 -28.34
C PRO A 117 -5.11 -16.17 -26.87
N PRO A 118 -4.20 -15.43 -26.20
CA PRO A 118 -3.98 -15.64 -24.78
C PRO A 118 -5.15 -14.99 -24.05
N LYS A 119 -6.12 -15.82 -23.64
CA LYS A 119 -7.10 -15.61 -22.57
C LYS A 119 -7.29 -14.13 -22.15
N LEU A 120 -8.32 -13.47 -22.68
CA LEU A 120 -8.76 -12.12 -22.26
C LEU A 120 -8.82 -11.94 -20.73
N ILE A 121 -9.08 -13.03 -19.99
CA ILE A 121 -9.18 -13.09 -18.53
C ILE A 121 -7.88 -12.68 -17.80
N ILE A 122 -6.71 -12.80 -18.44
CA ILE A 122 -5.43 -12.38 -17.83
C ILE A 122 -5.26 -10.86 -17.95
N LYS A 123 -5.74 -10.23 -19.03
CA LYS A 123 -5.48 -8.84 -19.38
C LYS A 123 -6.23 -7.81 -18.52
N GLU A 124 -7.42 -8.14 -18.01
CA GLU A 124 -8.14 -7.26 -17.08
C GLU A 124 -7.64 -7.38 -15.64
N LYS A 125 -7.26 -8.58 -15.20
CA LYS A 125 -6.80 -8.82 -13.83
C LYS A 125 -5.39 -8.27 -13.53
N ASP A 126 -4.53 -8.13 -14.55
CA ASP A 126 -3.21 -7.50 -14.41
C ASP A 126 -3.31 -5.99 -14.07
N LYS A 127 -4.44 -5.33 -14.39
CA LYS A 127 -4.67 -3.92 -14.04
C LYS A 127 -4.87 -3.71 -12.55
N VAL A 128 -5.41 -4.69 -11.83
CA VAL A 128 -5.73 -4.57 -10.41
C VAL A 128 -4.46 -4.39 -9.57
N ASN A 129 -3.40 -5.14 -9.87
CA ASN A 129 -2.12 -5.01 -9.16
C ASN A 129 -1.49 -3.63 -9.35
N ILE A 130 -1.61 -3.06 -10.56
CA ILE A 130 -1.13 -1.70 -10.84
C ILE A 130 -1.95 -0.68 -10.04
N VAL A 131 -3.27 -0.83 -9.98
CA VAL A 131 -4.14 0.05 -9.20
C VAL A 131 -3.82 -0.05 -7.70
N ILE A 132 -3.72 -1.27 -7.15
CA ILE A 132 -3.31 -1.51 -5.77
C ILE A 132 -1.95 -0.86 -5.51
N SER A 133 -1.00 -1.02 -6.41
CA SER A 133 0.32 -0.42 -6.28
C SER A 133 0.27 1.10 -6.21
N ILE A 134 -0.52 1.76 -7.06
CA ILE A 134 -0.66 3.22 -7.05
C ILE A 134 -1.28 3.67 -5.73
N ILE A 135 -2.34 3.01 -5.29
CA ILE A 135 -3.02 3.31 -4.02
C ILE A 135 -2.05 3.18 -2.85
N VAL A 136 -1.28 2.08 -2.80
CA VAL A 136 -0.32 1.80 -1.74
C VAL A 136 0.85 2.79 -1.75
N LEU A 137 1.33 3.24 -2.92
CA LEU A 137 2.34 4.29 -3.01
C LEU A 137 1.83 5.65 -2.53
N ILE A 138 0.59 6.00 -2.86
CA ILE A 138 -0.03 7.24 -2.36
C ILE A 138 -0.21 7.16 -0.85
N ALA A 139 -0.65 6.02 -0.32
CA ALA A 139 -0.71 5.79 1.13
C ALA A 139 0.67 5.93 1.78
N ALA A 140 1.74 5.42 1.14
CA ALA A 140 3.11 5.61 1.62
C ALA A 140 3.50 7.09 1.73
N LEU A 141 3.12 7.92 0.74
CA LEU A 141 3.39 9.36 0.77
C LEU A 141 2.65 10.06 1.92
N PHE A 142 1.39 9.69 2.18
CA PHE A 142 0.65 10.23 3.32
C PHE A 142 1.25 9.80 4.66
N THR A 143 1.57 8.52 4.82
CA THR A 143 2.20 7.99 6.04
C THR A 143 3.59 8.62 6.27
N PHE A 144 4.37 8.83 5.21
CA PHE A 144 5.66 9.50 5.30
C PHE A 144 5.52 10.99 5.64
N SER A 145 4.51 11.66 5.08
CA SER A 145 4.21 13.05 5.42
C SER A 145 3.78 13.18 6.89
N GLU A 146 2.98 12.25 7.41
CA GLU A 146 2.63 12.16 8.82
C GLU A 146 3.88 11.98 9.69
N PHE A 147 4.80 11.08 9.30
CA PHE A 147 6.08 10.88 9.99
C PHE A 147 6.90 12.16 10.08
N LEU A 148 7.05 12.90 8.97
CA LEU A 148 7.78 14.16 8.96
C LEU A 148 7.13 15.20 9.87
N ILE A 149 5.80 15.27 9.89
CA ILE A 149 5.09 16.22 10.77
C ILE A 149 5.30 15.85 12.24
N VAL A 150 5.19 14.57 12.60
CA VAL A 150 5.39 14.11 13.99
C VAL A 150 6.83 14.36 14.46
N ILE A 151 7.85 14.12 13.62
CA ILE A 151 9.24 14.32 14.04
C ILE A 151 9.68 15.79 14.03
N PHE A 152 9.27 16.58 13.03
CA PHE A 152 9.77 17.95 12.86
C PHE A 152 8.85 19.03 13.45
N MET A 153 7.60 18.71 13.80
CA MET A 153 6.67 19.68 14.39
C MET A 153 6.30 19.38 15.85
N ASP A 154 6.76 18.29 16.45
CA ASP A 154 6.85 18.14 17.90
C ASP A 154 8.05 18.94 18.45
#